data_AF-A0A3P7N546-F1
#
_entry.id   AF-A0A3P7N546-F1
#
_cell.length_a   1.000
_cell.length_b   1.000
_cell.length_c   1.000
_cell.angle_alpha   90.00
_cell.angle_beta   90.00
_cell.angle_gamma   90.00
#
_symmetry.space_group_name_H-M   'P 1'
#
loop_
_entity.id
_entity.type
_entity.pdbx_description
1 polymer ?
#
loop_
_entity_poly.entity_id
_entity_poly.type
_entity_poly.pdbx_seq_one_letter_code
_entity_poly.pdbx_strand_id
1 'polypeptide(L)'
;MYAFEVASRYDRIHLRNTHYNYAKYLERAGALEPAIENFEKSETHHFEVPRMFADSPKILEGYVRRKREPELHAWWARYLESIGELEGAMGFYSAAKDNLSLVRIKCTQGKLEEAANLALESKDKAACYHVARIFEAEGDYSKAVDFYTKAHAYNSAIRLVK
;
A
#
# COMPACT_ATOMS: atom_id res chain seq x y z
N MET A 1 23.33 -30.85 -8.87
CA MET A 1 22.70 -29.51 -8.89
C MET A 1 22.22 -29.05 -7.50
N TYR A 2 21.82 -29.96 -6.59
CA TYR A 2 21.30 -29.62 -5.25
C TYR A 2 22.30 -28.90 -4.30
N ALA A 3 23.59 -29.23 -4.35
CA ALA A 3 24.59 -28.64 -3.44
C ALA A 3 24.87 -27.13 -3.71
N PHE A 4 24.86 -26.71 -4.97
CA PHE A 4 25.11 -25.31 -5.36
C PHE A 4 23.95 -24.39 -4.96
N GLU A 5 22.72 -24.88 -5.11
CA GLU A 5 21.51 -24.15 -4.74
C GLU A 5 21.39 -23.98 -3.21
N VAL A 6 21.71 -25.03 -2.45
CA VAL A 6 21.77 -24.95 -0.97
C VAL A 6 22.87 -23.99 -0.52
N ALA A 7 24.09 -24.10 -1.05
CA ALA A 7 25.20 -23.20 -0.69
C ALA A 7 24.89 -21.73 -1.02
N SER A 8 24.35 -21.46 -2.21
CA SER A 8 23.98 -20.09 -2.63
C SER A 8 22.87 -19.50 -1.75
N ARG A 9 21.92 -20.33 -1.31
CA ARG A 9 20.83 -19.89 -0.44
C ARG A 9 21.32 -19.59 0.98
N TYR A 10 22.20 -20.44 1.53
CA TYR A 10 22.81 -20.19 2.84
C TYR A 10 23.70 -18.93 2.82
N ASP A 11 24.52 -18.78 1.78
CA ASP A 11 25.39 -17.61 1.62
C ASP A 11 24.58 -16.30 1.54
N ARG A 12 23.47 -16.29 0.78
CA ARG A 12 22.56 -15.13 0.70
C ARG A 12 21.93 -14.78 2.05
N ILE A 13 21.57 -15.76 2.88
CA ILE A 13 21.00 -15.52 4.21
C ILE A 13 22.07 -14.92 5.13
N HIS A 14 23.29 -15.46 5.13
CA HIS A 14 24.39 -14.92 5.92
C HIS A 14 24.76 -13.49 5.48
N LEU A 15 24.77 -13.22 4.17
CA LEU A 15 25.05 -11.90 3.63
C LEU A 15 23.98 -10.88 4.04
N ARG A 16 22.69 -11.23 3.94
CA ARG A 16 21.60 -10.35 4.42
C ARG A 16 21.69 -10.07 5.92
N ASN A 17 21.95 -11.09 6.73
CA ASN A 17 22.13 -10.92 8.17
C ASN A 17 23.33 -10.01 8.49
N THR A 18 24.41 -10.13 7.72
CA THR A 18 25.60 -9.28 7.86
C THR A 18 25.27 -7.83 7.55
N HIS A 19 24.59 -7.56 6.43
CA HIS A 19 24.11 -6.22 6.08
C HIS A 19 23.16 -5.67 7.15
N TYR A 20 22.23 -6.47 7.65
CA TYR A 20 21.31 -6.04 8.71
C TYR A 20 22.05 -5.62 9.98
N ASN A 21 22.94 -6.49 10.49
CA ASN A 21 23.70 -6.20 11.71
C ASN A 21 24.61 -4.97 11.54
N TYR A 22 25.22 -4.83 10.36
CA TYR A 22 26.04 -3.66 10.05
C TYR A 22 25.21 -2.39 9.94
N ALA A 23 24.00 -2.45 9.36
CA ALA A 23 23.06 -1.33 9.34
C ALA A 23 22.69 -0.88 10.75
N LYS A 24 22.37 -1.81 11.67
CA LYS A 24 22.10 -1.51 13.08
C LYS A 24 23.30 -0.86 13.79
N TYR A 25 24.52 -1.28 13.46
CA TYR A 25 25.73 -0.64 13.98
C TYR A 25 25.88 0.79 13.46
N LEU A 26 25.74 1.00 12.14
CA LEU A 26 25.84 2.31 11.51
C LEU A 26 24.77 3.28 12.01
N GLU A 27 23.54 2.80 12.20
CA GLU A 27 22.45 3.55 12.82
C GLU A 27 22.83 4.05 14.21
N ARG A 28 23.34 3.16 15.08
CA ARG A 28 23.79 3.52 16.44
C ARG A 28 24.97 4.50 16.44
N ALA A 29 25.80 4.44 15.41
CA ALA A 29 26.93 5.35 15.20
C ALA A 29 26.51 6.70 14.58
N GLY A 30 25.22 6.88 14.23
CA GLY A 30 24.70 8.09 13.59
C GLY A 30 24.98 8.20 12.09
N ALA A 31 25.56 7.16 11.46
CA ALA A 31 25.80 7.10 10.03
C ALA A 31 24.54 6.63 9.28
N LEU A 32 23.56 7.52 9.15
CA LEU A 32 22.19 7.18 8.71
C LEU A 32 22.13 6.76 7.24
N GLU A 33 22.79 7.47 6.32
CA GLU A 33 22.75 7.14 4.89
C GLU A 33 23.40 5.76 4.61
N PRO A 34 24.58 5.44 5.15
CA PRO A 34 25.12 4.08 5.06
C PRO A 34 24.23 3.01 5.71
N ALA A 35 23.54 3.35 6.80
CA ALA A 35 22.61 2.42 7.45
C ALA A 35 21.44 2.07 6.51
N ILE A 36 20.83 3.07 5.85
CA ILE A 36 19.77 2.88 4.86
C ILE A 36 20.22 1.92 3.76
N GLU A 37 21.38 2.16 3.16
CA GLU A 37 21.90 1.32 2.08
C GLU A 37 22.05 -0.16 2.51
N ASN A 38 22.45 -0.40 3.76
CA ASN A 38 22.58 -1.76 4.29
C ASN A 38 21.22 -2.37 4.69
N PHE A 39 20.25 -1.58 5.14
CA PHE A 39 18.87 -2.06 5.31
C PHE A 39 18.24 -2.48 3.98
N GLU A 40 18.55 -1.77 2.89
CA GLU A 40 18.10 -2.13 1.54
C GLU A 40 18.78 -3.43 1.06
N LYS A 41 20.10 -3.57 1.24
CA LYS A 41 20.83 -4.81 0.88
C LYS A 41 20.36 -6.03 1.68
N SER A 42 19.83 -5.81 2.89
CA SER A 42 19.21 -6.86 3.70
C SER A 42 17.72 -7.08 3.42
N GLU A 43 17.11 -6.28 2.53
CA GLU A 43 15.67 -6.29 2.21
C GLU A 43 14.77 -6.03 3.43
N THR A 44 15.28 -5.28 4.42
CA THR A 44 14.55 -4.92 5.65
C THR A 44 14.12 -3.45 5.69
N HIS A 45 14.43 -2.69 4.64
CA HIS A 45 14.21 -1.25 4.58
C HIS A 45 12.75 -0.83 4.70
N HIS A 46 11.81 -1.68 4.29
CA HIS A 46 10.38 -1.42 4.43
C HIS A 46 9.91 -1.30 5.89
N PHE A 47 10.68 -1.81 6.85
CA PHE A 47 10.38 -1.73 8.29
C PHE A 47 11.41 -0.89 9.02
N GLU A 48 12.70 -1.12 8.75
CA GLU A 48 13.78 -0.51 9.52
C GLU A 48 13.96 0.98 9.20
N VAL A 49 13.81 1.40 7.94
CA VAL A 49 13.96 2.81 7.58
C VAL A 49 12.80 3.65 8.13
N PRO A 50 11.52 3.22 8.00
CA PRO A 50 10.42 3.84 8.72
C PRO A 50 10.63 3.95 10.23
N ARG A 51 11.06 2.86 10.88
CA ARG A 51 11.33 2.86 12.33
C ARG A 51 12.45 3.85 12.68
N MET A 52 13.53 3.87 11.91
CA MET A 52 14.68 4.76 12.16
C MET A 52 14.31 6.24 12.06
N PHE A 53 13.36 6.60 11.20
CA PHE A 53 12.89 7.98 11.01
C PHE A 53 11.49 8.26 11.56
N ALA A 54 10.99 7.45 12.50
CA ALA A 54 9.65 7.61 13.06
C ALA A 54 9.42 9.02 13.64
N ASP A 55 10.43 9.59 14.30
CA ASP A 55 10.39 10.94 14.87
C ASP A 55 10.79 12.05 13.86
N SER A 56 11.07 11.69 12.61
CA SER A 56 11.47 12.61 11.54
C SER A 56 10.67 12.40 10.24
N PRO A 57 9.34 12.65 10.25
CA PRO A 57 8.45 12.42 9.10
C PRO A 57 8.92 13.05 7.78
N LYS A 58 9.55 14.24 7.83
CA LYS A 58 10.06 14.93 6.62
C LYS A 58 11.19 14.18 5.93
N ILE A 59 12.11 13.59 6.70
CA ILE A 59 13.22 12.81 6.15
C ILE A 59 12.68 11.51 5.56
N LEU A 60 11.75 10.88 6.29
CA LEU A 60 11.10 9.65 5.86
C LEU A 60 10.31 9.84 4.55
N GLU A 61 9.52 10.91 4.45
CA GLU A 61 8.79 11.23 3.22
C GLU A 61 9.75 11.40 2.03
N GLY A 62 10.88 12.09 2.23
CA GLY A 62 11.91 12.25 1.22
C GLY A 62 12.46 10.90 0.75
N TYR A 63 12.69 9.96 1.67
CA TYR A 63 13.10 8.59 1.33
C TYR A 63 12.03 7.85 0.53
N VAL A 64 10.78 7.86 0.99
CA VAL A 64 9.62 7.21 0.36
C VAL A 64 9.47 7.69 -1.10
N ARG A 65 9.49 9.01 -1.32
CA ARG A 65 9.36 9.62 -2.66
C ARG A 65 10.50 9.25 -3.60
N ARG A 66 11.72 9.06 -3.09
CA ARG A 66 12.89 8.66 -3.89
C ARG A 66 12.81 7.20 -4.31
N LYS A 67 12.35 6.31 -3.42
CA LYS A 67 12.29 4.87 -3.70
C LYS A 67 11.22 4.47 -4.71
N ARG A 68 10.08 5.17 -4.71
CA ARG A 68 8.98 4.91 -5.65
C ARG A 68 8.45 3.48 -5.62
N GLU A 69 8.56 2.82 -4.47
CA GLU A 69 8.06 1.46 -4.27
C GLU A 69 6.58 1.51 -3.88
N PRO A 70 5.69 0.78 -4.59
CA PRO A 70 4.25 0.82 -4.32
C PRO A 70 3.89 0.45 -2.87
N GLU A 71 4.55 -0.55 -2.30
CA GLU A 71 4.32 -0.98 -0.91
C GLU A 71 4.69 0.11 0.10
N LEU A 72 5.80 0.80 -0.14
CA LEU A 72 6.27 1.88 0.72
C LEU A 72 5.38 3.13 0.56
N HIS A 73 4.93 3.44 -0.65
CA HIS A 73 3.92 4.47 -0.89
C HIS A 73 2.60 4.17 -0.17
N ALA A 74 2.10 2.93 -0.27
CA ALA A 74 0.86 2.53 0.40
C ALA A 74 1.00 2.57 1.93
N TRP A 75 2.16 2.16 2.46
CA TRP A 75 2.45 2.28 3.89
C TRP A 75 2.45 3.74 4.35
N TRP A 76 3.14 4.62 3.61
CA TRP A 76 3.18 6.04 3.95
C TRP A 76 1.82 6.72 3.81
N ALA A 77 1.03 6.35 2.81
CA ALA A 77 -0.33 6.82 2.65
C ALA A 77 -1.22 6.46 3.85
N ARG A 78 -1.11 5.24 4.39
CA ARG A 78 -1.84 4.82 5.61
C ARG A 78 -1.42 5.63 6.83
N TYR A 79 -0.15 5.98 6.95
CA TYR A 79 0.33 6.86 8.00
C TYR A 79 -0.24 8.28 7.87
N LEU A 80 -0.21 8.87 6.67
CA LEU A 80 -0.81 10.19 6.44
C LEU A 80 -2.31 10.17 6.73
N GLU A 81 -3.00 9.12 6.33
CA GLU A 81 -4.41 8.96 6.62
C GLU A 81 -4.71 8.86 8.12
N SER A 82 -3.87 8.16 8.90
CA SER A 82 -4.09 8.01 10.35
C SER A 82 -3.94 9.31 11.13
N ILE A 83 -3.18 10.28 10.60
CA ILE A 83 -3.02 11.62 11.18
C ILE A 83 -3.97 12.66 10.55
N GLY A 84 -4.85 12.25 9.64
CA GLY A 84 -5.84 13.11 8.99
C GLY A 84 -5.36 13.86 7.73
N GLU A 85 -4.15 13.62 7.25
CA GLU A 85 -3.57 14.23 6.05
C GLU A 85 -4.07 13.53 4.76
N LEU A 86 -5.37 13.63 4.50
CA LEU A 86 -6.05 12.88 3.44
C LEU A 86 -5.58 13.22 2.03
N GLU A 87 -5.33 14.50 1.72
CA GLU A 87 -4.85 14.90 0.39
C GLU A 87 -3.47 14.32 0.08
N GLY A 88 -2.57 14.34 1.08
CA GLY A 88 -1.28 13.68 0.99
C GLY A 88 -1.43 12.17 0.82
N ALA A 89 -2.28 11.53 1.64
CA ALA A 89 -2.56 10.10 1.55
C ALA A 89 -3.05 9.70 0.16
N MET A 90 -3.99 10.45 -0.42
CA MET A 90 -4.49 10.20 -1.77
C MET A 90 -3.38 10.28 -2.84
N GLY A 91 -2.49 11.26 -2.74
CA GLY A 91 -1.33 11.36 -3.64
C GLY A 91 -0.45 10.10 -3.61
N PHE A 92 -0.18 9.57 -2.42
CA PHE A 92 0.62 8.35 -2.26
C PHE A 92 -0.14 7.06 -2.61
N TYR A 93 -1.44 6.94 -2.30
CA TYR A 93 -2.25 5.81 -2.75
C TYR A 93 -2.35 5.74 -4.27
N SER A 94 -2.46 6.90 -4.95
CA SER A 94 -2.39 6.97 -6.41
C SER A 94 -1.05 6.48 -6.95
N ALA A 95 0.06 6.92 -6.36
CA ALA A 95 1.40 6.44 -6.72
C ALA A 95 1.61 4.95 -6.43
N ALA A 96 0.89 4.40 -5.45
CA ALA A 96 0.88 2.97 -5.12
C ALA A 96 -0.08 2.13 -5.99
N LYS A 97 -0.93 2.76 -6.80
CA LYS A 97 -2.06 2.12 -7.50
C LYS A 97 -3.04 1.41 -6.56
N ASP A 98 -3.19 1.91 -5.33
CA ASP A 98 -4.15 1.41 -4.35
C ASP A 98 -5.53 2.06 -4.60
N ASN A 99 -6.24 1.54 -5.59
CA ASN A 99 -7.52 2.09 -6.03
C ASN A 99 -8.62 1.92 -4.99
N LEU A 100 -8.61 0.81 -4.23
CA LEU A 100 -9.56 0.58 -3.15
C LEU A 100 -9.48 1.69 -2.10
N SER A 101 -8.27 2.04 -1.65
CA SER A 101 -8.08 3.10 -0.65
C SER A 101 -8.53 4.47 -1.18
N LEU A 102 -8.23 4.80 -2.44
CA LEU A 102 -8.71 6.03 -3.07
C LEU A 102 -10.24 6.10 -3.15
N VAL A 103 -10.87 5.00 -3.57
CA VAL A 103 -12.33 4.90 -3.66
C VAL A 103 -12.96 5.06 -2.28
N ARG A 104 -12.43 4.39 -1.26
CA ARG A 104 -12.92 4.52 0.12
C ARG A 104 -12.86 5.97 0.60
N ILE A 105 -11.75 6.67 0.38
CA ILE A 105 -11.61 8.08 0.78
C ILE A 105 -12.61 8.97 0.01
N LYS A 106 -12.79 8.75 -1.30
CA LYS A 106 -13.77 9.52 -2.08
C LYS A 106 -15.21 9.27 -1.60
N CYS A 107 -15.56 8.03 -1.26
CA CYS A 107 -16.86 7.70 -0.67
C CYS A 107 -17.09 8.42 0.66
N THR A 108 -16.09 8.44 1.57
CA THR A 108 -16.23 9.15 2.86
C THR A 108 -16.30 10.66 2.70
N GLN A 109 -15.76 11.22 1.62
CA GLN A 109 -15.91 12.62 1.25
C GLN A 109 -17.26 12.96 0.59
N GLY A 110 -18.16 11.99 0.42
CA GLY A 110 -19.44 12.18 -0.27
C GLY A 110 -19.32 12.29 -1.79
N LYS A 111 -18.15 12.00 -2.37
CA LYS A 111 -17.88 12.06 -3.81
C LYS A 111 -18.13 10.70 -4.47
N LEU A 112 -19.33 10.15 -4.28
CA LEU A 112 -19.66 8.78 -4.70
C LEU A 112 -19.53 8.57 -6.21
N GLU A 113 -19.96 9.54 -7.03
CA GLU A 113 -19.87 9.45 -8.49
C GLU A 113 -18.40 9.44 -8.97
N GLU A 114 -17.51 10.22 -8.34
CA GLU A 114 -16.08 10.15 -8.64
C GLU A 114 -15.46 8.82 -8.21
N ALA A 115 -15.88 8.29 -7.06
CA ALA A 115 -15.42 6.99 -6.55
C ALA A 115 -15.88 5.85 -7.47
N ALA A 116 -17.11 5.91 -7.96
CA ALA A 116 -17.69 4.99 -8.92
C ALA A 116 -16.89 4.99 -10.23
N ASN A 117 -16.64 6.16 -10.82
CA ASN A 117 -15.84 6.27 -12.04
C ASN A 117 -14.43 5.71 -11.86
N LEU A 118 -13.76 6.04 -10.75
CA LEU A 118 -12.43 5.51 -10.45
C LEU A 118 -12.41 3.98 -10.32
N ALA A 119 -13.42 3.39 -9.66
CA ALA A 119 -13.54 1.93 -9.55
C ALA A 119 -13.72 1.27 -10.92
N LEU A 120 -14.51 1.89 -11.81
CA LEU A 120 -14.75 1.39 -13.17
C LEU A 120 -13.50 1.49 -14.05
N GLU A 121 -12.82 2.63 -14.04
CA GLU A 121 -11.61 2.87 -14.83
C GLU A 121 -10.45 1.97 -14.41
N SER A 122 -10.25 1.82 -13.09
CA SER A 122 -9.21 0.96 -12.54
C SER A 122 -9.47 -0.53 -12.77
N LYS A 123 -10.73 -0.93 -13.01
CA LYS A 123 -11.19 -2.33 -13.05
C LYS A 123 -10.82 -3.13 -11.80
N ASP A 124 -10.64 -2.43 -10.68
CA ASP A 124 -10.32 -3.04 -9.41
C ASP A 124 -11.59 -3.68 -8.82
N LYS A 125 -11.54 -4.99 -8.61
CA LYS A 125 -12.69 -5.77 -8.13
C LYS A 125 -13.08 -5.38 -6.72
N ALA A 126 -12.11 -5.12 -5.84
CA ALA A 126 -12.37 -4.73 -4.47
C ALA A 126 -12.96 -3.32 -4.42
N ALA A 127 -12.45 -2.40 -5.24
CA ALA A 127 -13.01 -1.06 -5.37
C ALA A 127 -14.45 -1.08 -5.91
N CYS A 128 -14.72 -1.87 -6.96
CA CYS A 128 -16.08 -2.06 -7.48
C CYS A 128 -17.02 -2.64 -6.40
N TYR A 129 -16.54 -3.62 -5.64
CA TYR A 129 -17.32 -4.22 -4.55
C TYR A 129 -17.63 -3.20 -3.45
N HIS A 130 -16.68 -2.33 -3.10
CA HIS A 130 -16.90 -1.29 -2.11
C HIS A 130 -17.99 -0.31 -2.56
N VAL A 131 -17.94 0.17 -3.80
CA VAL A 131 -18.96 1.06 -4.37
C VAL A 131 -20.33 0.38 -4.43
N ALA A 132 -20.39 -0.90 -4.80
CA ALA A 132 -21.65 -1.67 -4.81
C ALA A 132 -22.34 -1.67 -3.45
N ARG A 133 -21.57 -1.84 -2.37
CA ARG A 133 -22.10 -1.82 -0.99
C ARG A 133 -22.65 -0.46 -0.58
N ILE A 134 -22.06 0.63 -1.09
CA ILE A 134 -22.57 1.98 -0.82
C ILE A 134 -23.90 2.20 -1.54
N PHE A 135 -23.98 1.88 -2.85
CA PHE A 135 -25.25 1.99 -3.58
C PHE A 135 -26.34 1.10 -3.00
N GLU A 136 -26.00 -0.11 -2.53
CA GLU A 136 -26.95 -0.98 -1.84
C GLU A 136 -27.48 -0.33 -0.55
N ALA A 137 -26.60 0.28 0.24
CA ALA A 137 -27.00 0.97 1.48
C ALA A 137 -27.85 2.23 1.23
N GLU A 138 -27.64 2.90 0.09
CA GLU A 138 -28.45 4.05 -0.37
C GLU A 138 -29.78 3.62 -1.03
N GLY A 139 -29.98 2.32 -1.28
CA GLY A 139 -31.17 1.78 -1.92
C GLY A 139 -31.18 1.83 -3.46
N ASP A 140 -30.07 2.24 -4.09
CA ASP A 140 -29.90 2.16 -5.55
C ASP A 140 -29.46 0.75 -5.95
N TYR A 141 -30.40 -0.19 -5.88
CA TYR A 141 -30.14 -1.60 -6.18
C TYR A 141 -29.74 -1.84 -7.63
N SER A 142 -30.17 -0.98 -8.57
CA SER A 142 -29.78 -1.07 -9.97
C SER A 142 -28.27 -0.86 -10.13
N LYS A 143 -27.73 0.25 -9.61
CA LYS A 143 -26.29 0.50 -9.65
C LYS A 143 -25.52 -0.51 -8.80
N ALA A 144 -26.06 -0.93 -7.65
CA ALA A 144 -25.42 -1.93 -6.80
C ALA A 144 -25.21 -3.26 -7.55
N VAL A 145 -26.21 -3.75 -8.28
CA VAL A 145 -26.12 -4.97 -9.10
C VAL A 145 -25.06 -4.86 -10.19
N ASP A 146 -24.99 -3.72 -10.88
CA ASP A 146 -23.98 -3.47 -11.92
C ASP A 146 -22.56 -3.54 -11.33
N PHE A 147 -22.33 -2.86 -10.21
CA PHE A 147 -21.02 -2.85 -9.55
C PHE A 147 -20.66 -4.22 -8.93
N TYR A 148 -21.61 -4.95 -8.35
CA TYR A 148 -21.36 -6.33 -7.89
C TYR A 148 -20.99 -7.26 -9.05
N THR A 149 -21.61 -7.11 -10.21
CA THR A 149 -21.27 -7.87 -11.41
C THR A 149 -19.84 -7.58 -11.87
N LYS A 150 -19.45 -6.29 -11.90
CA LYS A 150 -18.08 -5.87 -12.24
C LYS A 150 -17.05 -6.33 -11.21
N ALA A 151 -17.43 -6.46 -9.95
CA ALA A 151 -16.61 -7.05 -8.89
C ALA A 151 -16.52 -8.58 -8.96
N HIS A 152 -17.24 -9.25 -9.86
CA HIS A 152 -17.45 -10.72 -9.89
C HIS A 152 -18.16 -11.28 -8.65
N ALA A 153 -18.91 -10.46 -7.92
CA ALA A 153 -19.68 -10.85 -6.75
C ALA A 153 -21.12 -11.25 -7.15
N TYR A 154 -21.24 -12.23 -8.05
CA TYR A 154 -22.53 -12.61 -8.66
C TYR A 154 -23.59 -13.04 -7.64
N ASN A 155 -23.20 -13.72 -6.55
CA ASN A 155 -24.12 -14.09 -5.47
C ASN A 155 -24.76 -12.86 -4.80
N SER A 156 -23.99 -11.76 -4.68
CA SER A 156 -24.50 -10.51 -4.13
C SER A 156 -25.45 -9.82 -5.12
N ALA A 157 -25.10 -9.81 -6.41
CA ALA A 157 -25.97 -9.29 -7.46
C ALA A 157 -27.31 -10.04 -7.53
N ILE A 158 -27.28 -11.38 -7.55
CA ILE A 158 -28.47 -12.23 -7.62
C ILE A 158 -29.40 -12.02 -6.41
N ARG A 159 -28.84 -11.76 -5.23
CA ARG A 159 -29.64 -11.50 -4.02
C ARG A 159 -30.49 -10.24 -4.16
N LEU A 160 -30.01 -9.23 -4.87
CA LEU A 160 -30.67 -7.92 -4.97
C LEU A 160 -31.74 -7.84 -6.06
N VAL A 161 -31.74 -8.76 -7.02
CA VAL A 161 -32.72 -8.80 -8.12
C VAL A 161 -33.91 -9.72 -7.85
N LYS A 162 -34.04 -10.24 -6.62
CA LYS A 162 -35.14 -11.10 -6.20
C LYS A 162 -36.37 -10.33 -5.73
#